data_AF-A0A418FRM4-F1
#
_entry.id   AF-A0A418FRM4-F1
#
_cell.length_a   1.000
_cell.length_b   1.000
_cell.length_c   1.000
_cell.angle_alpha   90.00
_cell.angle_beta   90.00
_cell.angle_gamma   90.00
#
_symmetry.space_group_name_H-M   'P 1'
#
loop_
_entity.id
_entity.type
_entity.pdbx_description
1 polymer ?
#
loop_
_entity_poly.entity_id
_entity_poly.type
_entity_poly.pdbx_seq_one_letter_code
_entity_poly.pdbx_strand_id
1 'polypeptide(L)'
;MQAKVPLTFSLHCSISPMKVKVPLPDGFFSTPPLSDNLRHEYIRQSQRSLVDFVAKTRLRGGPISWTFDHEHHGVTVYRGKDMHLPSGYRTVYLNVTEVQATLDEAASIMSAGADGRRDYCATYHNDQVVDLKNLYPLATPTPSHPHNSISIKWRAVTANNPLIKLRDMVFME
;
A
#
# COMPACT_ATOMS: atom_id res chain seq x y z
N MET A 1 0.54 28.65 -1.84
CA MET A 1 0.41 28.57 -0.37
C MET A 1 -0.29 27.25 -0.04
N GLN A 2 0.49 26.17 0.12
CA GLN A 2 -0.06 24.83 0.35
C GLN A 2 -0.20 24.59 1.85
N ALA A 3 -1.43 24.42 2.32
CA ALA A 3 -1.71 24.01 3.68
C ALA A 3 -1.32 22.53 3.84
N LYS A 4 -0.21 22.29 4.52
CA LYS A 4 0.19 20.98 5.02
C LYS A 4 -0.71 20.70 6.22
N VAL A 5 -1.75 19.90 6.05
CA VAL A 5 -2.53 19.39 7.18
C VAL A 5 -1.74 18.18 7.72
N PRO A 6 -1.13 18.28 8.91
CA PRO A 6 -0.51 17.11 9.51
C PRO A 6 -1.62 16.17 9.96
N LEU A 7 -1.58 14.92 9.50
CA LEU A 7 -2.33 13.83 10.14
C LEU A 7 -1.66 13.54 11.49
N THR A 8 -1.94 14.37 12.49
CA THR A 8 -1.55 14.11 13.87
C THR A 8 -2.64 13.24 14.49
N PHE A 9 -2.44 11.92 14.45
CA PHE A 9 -3.16 11.05 15.39
C PHE A 9 -2.50 11.20 16.75
N SER A 10 -3.15 11.93 17.66
CA SER A 10 -2.77 11.90 19.08
C SER A 10 -3.03 10.49 19.61
N LEU A 11 -1.99 9.67 19.65
CA LEU A 11 -1.91 8.52 20.55
C LEU A 11 -1.72 9.06 21.97
N HIS A 12 -2.78 9.61 22.57
CA HIS A 12 -2.84 9.76 24.03
C HIS A 12 -3.27 8.43 24.63
N CYS A 13 -2.35 7.47 24.65
CA CYS A 13 -2.43 6.37 25.58
C CYS A 13 -1.08 6.29 26.29
N SER A 14 -1.07 6.72 27.55
CA SER A 14 0.06 6.52 28.46
C SER A 14 0.22 5.02 28.67
N ILE A 15 1.07 4.39 27.87
CA ILE A 15 1.40 2.98 28.03
C ILE A 15 2.91 2.85 27.91
N SER A 16 3.53 2.25 28.94
CA SER A 16 4.83 1.57 28.85
C SER A 16 4.97 0.85 27.50
N PRO A 17 6.19 0.62 26.96
CA PRO A 17 6.34 -0.05 25.67
C PRO A 17 5.83 -1.50 25.76
N MET A 18 4.53 -1.69 25.55
CA MET A 18 3.93 -3.00 25.39
C MET A 18 4.51 -3.58 24.11
N LYS A 19 5.07 -4.78 24.21
CA LYS A 19 5.31 -5.61 23.03
C LYS A 19 3.93 -5.90 22.42
N VAL A 20 3.56 -5.14 21.39
CA VAL A 20 2.34 -5.38 20.63
C VAL A 20 2.46 -6.76 19.99
N LYS A 21 1.55 -7.67 20.37
CA LYS A 21 1.46 -9.02 19.82
C LYS A 21 0.51 -8.97 18.63
N VAL A 22 0.96 -9.48 17.49
CA VAL A 22 0.16 -9.67 16.28
C VAL A 22 -0.27 -11.15 16.17
N PRO A 23 -1.44 -11.46 15.58
CA PRO A 23 -2.44 -10.50 15.10
C PRO A 23 -3.09 -9.71 16.25
N LEU A 24 -3.49 -8.48 15.95
CA LEU A 24 -4.19 -7.61 16.88
C LEU A 24 -5.58 -8.18 17.19
N PRO A 25 -6.07 -8.01 18.43
CA PRO A 25 -7.40 -8.44 18.80
C PRO A 25 -8.47 -7.71 17.98
N ASP A 26 -9.64 -8.32 17.86
CA ASP A 26 -10.80 -7.66 17.24
C ASP A 26 -11.18 -6.40 18.02
N GLY A 27 -11.60 -5.36 17.30
CA GLY A 27 -11.92 -4.07 17.90
C GLY A 27 -10.71 -3.24 18.37
N PHE A 28 -9.47 -3.68 18.10
CA PHE A 28 -8.26 -2.90 18.44
C PHE A 28 -8.29 -1.49 17.83
N PHE A 29 -8.75 -1.38 16.59
CA PHE A 29 -8.95 -0.09 15.93
C PHE A 29 -10.36 0.43 16.17
N SER A 30 -10.46 1.67 16.64
CA SER A 30 -11.71 2.43 16.58
C SER A 30 -11.81 3.09 15.21
N THR A 31 -12.82 2.71 14.43
CA THR A 31 -13.04 3.19 13.06
C THR A 31 -14.37 3.96 12.97
N PRO A 32 -14.48 5.17 13.56
CA PRO A 32 -15.70 5.96 13.47
C PRO A 32 -16.02 6.30 12.01
N PRO A 33 -17.30 6.38 11.61
CA PRO A 33 -17.67 6.72 10.24
C PRO A 33 -17.00 8.00 9.76
N LEU A 34 -16.42 7.96 8.56
CA LEU A 34 -15.85 9.14 7.92
C LEU A 34 -16.98 10.09 7.50
N SER A 35 -16.76 11.40 7.62
CA SER A 35 -17.63 12.38 6.98
C SER A 35 -17.50 12.29 5.46
N ASP A 36 -18.56 12.69 4.74
CA ASP A 36 -18.57 12.66 3.28
C ASP A 36 -17.40 13.47 2.67
N ASN A 37 -17.09 14.63 3.25
CA ASN A 37 -15.97 15.45 2.80
C ASN A 37 -14.63 14.73 2.93
N LEU A 38 -14.40 14.05 4.05
CA LEU A 38 -13.15 13.34 4.29
C LEU A 38 -13.05 12.08 3.40
N ARG A 39 -14.17 11.37 3.22
CA ARG A 39 -14.27 10.25 2.27
C ARG A 39 -13.93 10.70 0.84
N HIS A 40 -14.51 11.81 0.38
CA HIS A 40 -14.21 12.35 -0.95
C HIS A 40 -12.75 12.79 -1.11
N GLU A 41 -12.14 13.38 -0.07
CA GLU A 41 -10.72 13.75 -0.12
C GLU A 41 -9.83 12.50 -0.29
N TYR A 42 -10.08 11.45 0.48
CA TYR A 42 -9.28 10.22 0.38
C TYR A 42 -9.45 9.52 -0.96
N ILE A 43 -10.66 9.48 -1.51
CA ILE A 43 -10.90 8.95 -2.87
C ILE A 43 -10.09 9.76 -3.89
N ARG A 44 -10.16 11.10 -3.82
CA ARG A 44 -9.41 11.98 -4.72
C ARG A 44 -7.90 11.84 -4.57
N GLN A 45 -7.41 11.68 -3.34
CA GLN A 45 -6.00 11.44 -3.07
C GLN A 45 -5.55 10.10 -3.67
N SER A 46 -6.34 9.03 -3.49
CA SER A 46 -6.04 7.72 -4.09
C SER A 46 -5.96 7.80 -5.62
N GLN A 47 -6.94 8.45 -6.26
CA GLN A 47 -6.94 8.64 -7.72
C GLN A 47 -5.71 9.41 -8.22
N ARG A 48 -5.27 10.45 -7.49
CA ARG A 48 -4.03 11.18 -7.82
C ARG A 48 -2.80 10.30 -7.65
N SER A 49 -2.73 9.51 -6.58
CA SER A 49 -1.64 8.58 -6.33
C SER A 49 -1.53 7.52 -7.43
N LEU A 50 -2.66 7.03 -7.96
CA LEU A 50 -2.65 6.09 -9.09
C LEU A 50 -2.05 6.71 -10.35
N VAL A 51 -2.43 7.96 -10.69
CA VAL A 51 -1.85 8.67 -11.84
C VAL A 51 -0.35 8.91 -11.66
N ASP A 52 0.08 9.31 -10.46
CA ASP A 52 1.49 9.49 -10.11
C ASP A 52 2.27 8.16 -10.19
N PHE A 53 1.68 7.06 -9.70
CA PHE A 53 2.24 5.73 -9.78
C PHE A 53 2.47 5.29 -11.24
N VAL A 54 1.48 5.43 -12.11
CA VAL A 54 1.61 5.11 -13.55
C VAL A 54 2.69 5.95 -14.23
N ALA A 55 2.85 7.22 -13.85
CA ALA A 55 3.92 8.04 -14.38
C ALA A 55 5.30 7.56 -13.90
N LYS A 56 5.43 7.27 -12.60
CA LYS A 56 6.69 6.88 -11.95
C LYS A 56 7.19 5.49 -12.35
N THR A 57 6.29 4.57 -12.69
CA THR A 57 6.66 3.20 -13.12
C THR A 57 7.08 3.11 -14.59
N ARG A 58 7.04 4.22 -15.35
CA ARG A 58 7.57 4.24 -16.72
C ARG A 58 9.07 4.04 -16.71
N LEU A 59 9.52 2.92 -17.28
CA LEU A 59 10.94 2.58 -17.36
C LEU A 59 11.77 3.62 -18.13
N ARG A 60 11.17 4.24 -19.16
CA ARG A 60 11.78 5.30 -19.98
C ARG A 60 10.82 6.49 -20.11
N GLY A 61 11.35 7.71 -20.07
CA GLY A 61 10.56 8.94 -20.20
C GLY A 61 9.64 9.24 -19.01
N GLY A 62 9.82 8.54 -17.88
CA GLY A 62 9.17 8.85 -16.61
C GLY A 62 9.94 9.89 -15.79
N PRO A 63 9.37 10.33 -14.65
CA PRO A 63 10.02 11.27 -13.74
C PRO A 63 11.18 10.65 -12.95
N ILE A 64 11.30 9.33 -12.94
CA ILE A 64 12.37 8.60 -12.26
C ILE A 64 13.30 8.01 -13.31
N SER A 65 14.60 8.33 -13.19
CA SER A 65 15.63 7.69 -13.98
C SER A 65 15.94 6.31 -13.40
N TRP A 66 15.44 5.27 -14.05
CA TRP A 66 15.64 3.89 -13.66
C TRP A 66 16.97 3.34 -14.19
N THR A 67 17.75 2.75 -13.29
CA THR A 67 19.00 2.03 -13.61
C THR A 67 18.83 0.57 -13.26
N PHE A 68 19.32 -0.32 -14.13
CA PHE A 68 19.33 -1.75 -13.82
C PHE A 68 20.11 -2.00 -12.51
N ASP A 69 19.52 -2.80 -11.62
CA ASP A 69 20.15 -3.16 -10.35
C ASP A 69 20.59 -4.64 -10.40
N HIS A 70 19.65 -5.56 -10.59
CA HIS A 70 19.91 -6.99 -10.77
C HIS A 70 18.73 -7.69 -11.43
N GLU A 71 18.91 -8.97 -11.75
CA GLU A 71 17.84 -9.88 -12.17
C GLU A 71 17.80 -11.08 -11.24
N HIS A 72 16.60 -11.54 -10.89
CA HIS A 72 16.40 -12.72 -10.08
C HIS A 72 15.13 -13.46 -10.52
N HIS A 73 15.27 -14.74 -10.90
CA HIS A 73 14.16 -15.62 -11.31
C HIS A 73 13.20 -14.99 -12.35
N GLY A 74 13.75 -14.35 -13.40
CA GLY A 74 12.93 -13.75 -14.47
C GLY A 74 12.22 -12.44 -14.06
N VAL A 75 12.59 -11.87 -12.91
CA VAL A 75 12.22 -10.52 -12.50
C VAL A 75 13.44 -9.62 -12.63
N THR A 76 13.35 -8.62 -13.49
CA THR A 76 14.35 -7.57 -13.60
C THR A 76 14.04 -6.48 -12.59
N VAL A 77 15.02 -6.15 -11.74
CA VAL A 77 14.92 -5.11 -10.73
C VAL A 77 15.69 -3.88 -11.20
N TYR A 78 15.01 -2.74 -11.22
CA TYR A 78 15.60 -1.43 -11.43
C TYR A 78 15.59 -0.63 -10.14
N ARG A 79 16.62 0.19 -9.95
CA ARG A 79 16.74 1.13 -8.85
C ARG A 79 16.73 2.56 -9.38
N GLY A 80 16.02 3.44 -8.69
CA GLY A 80 15.89 4.85 -9.02
C GLY A 80 15.92 5.74 -7.78
N LYS A 81 15.88 7.06 -8.02
CA LYS A 81 15.72 8.07 -6.95
C LYS A 81 14.49 8.92 -7.23
N ASP A 82 13.49 8.85 -6.35
CA ASP A 82 12.34 9.75 -6.38
C ASP A 82 12.67 11.00 -5.55
N MET A 83 12.86 12.12 -6.25
CA MET A 83 13.22 13.40 -5.62
C MET A 83 12.05 14.08 -4.90
N HIS A 84 10.83 13.60 -5.10
CA HIS A 84 9.65 14.06 -4.36
C HIS A 84 9.56 13.44 -2.96
N LEU A 85 10.32 12.38 -2.68
CA LEU A 85 10.39 11.76 -1.36
C LEU A 85 11.40 12.47 -0.44
N PRO A 86 11.20 12.41 0.90
CA PRO A 86 12.17 12.94 1.85
C PRO A 86 13.53 12.24 1.67
N SER A 87 14.63 12.95 1.97
CA SER A 87 16.00 12.53 1.63
C SER A 87 16.35 11.10 2.04
N GLY A 88 15.89 10.64 3.20
CA GLY A 88 16.13 9.29 3.72
C GLY A 88 15.35 8.17 3.01
N TYR A 89 14.41 8.49 2.12
CA TYR A 89 13.48 7.54 1.50
C TYR A 89 13.46 7.63 -0.03
N ARG A 90 14.43 8.33 -0.64
CA ARG A 90 14.43 8.58 -2.09
C ARG A 90 14.72 7.34 -2.93
N THR A 91 15.42 6.37 -2.38
CA THR A 91 15.73 5.14 -3.10
C THR A 91 14.45 4.33 -3.29
N VAL A 92 14.09 4.10 -4.53
CA VAL A 92 12.92 3.31 -4.93
C VAL A 92 13.33 2.20 -5.88
N TYR A 93 12.51 1.16 -5.94
CA TYR A 93 12.72 0.00 -6.78
C TYR A 93 11.52 -0.21 -7.71
N LEU A 94 11.80 -0.70 -8.91
CA LEU A 94 10.82 -1.09 -9.91
C LEU A 94 11.14 -2.53 -10.34
N ASN A 95 10.17 -3.42 -10.15
CA ASN A 95 10.27 -4.81 -10.59
C ASN A 95 9.51 -4.96 -11.90
N VAL A 96 10.16 -5.54 -12.91
CA VAL A 96 9.60 -5.79 -14.24
C VAL A 96 9.69 -7.27 -14.54
N THR A 97 8.58 -7.85 -15.00
CA THR A 97 8.52 -9.24 -15.42
C THR A 97 7.45 -9.40 -16.50
N GLU A 98 7.53 -10.50 -17.24
CA GLU A 98 6.54 -10.86 -18.27
C GLU A 98 5.67 -12.01 -17.76
N VAL A 99 4.35 -11.85 -17.88
CA VAL A 99 3.36 -12.83 -17.46
C VAL A 99 2.46 -13.22 -18.63
N GLN A 100 2.18 -14.50 -18.77
CA GLN A 100 1.24 -15.03 -19.77
C GLN A 100 -0.18 -14.99 -19.19
N ALA A 101 -0.78 -13.80 -19.16
CA ALA A 101 -2.11 -13.55 -18.63
C ALA A 101 -2.76 -12.35 -19.33
N THR A 102 -4.08 -12.27 -19.25
CA THR A 102 -4.85 -11.07 -19.62
C THR A 102 -4.72 -9.99 -18.54
N LEU A 103 -5.05 -8.75 -18.89
CA LEU A 103 -5.09 -7.65 -17.90
C LEU A 103 -6.13 -7.90 -16.80
N ASP A 104 -7.26 -8.53 -17.13
CA ASP A 104 -8.30 -8.86 -16.15
C ASP A 104 -7.83 -9.94 -15.16
N GLU A 105 -7.11 -10.96 -15.64
CA GLU A 105 -6.48 -11.95 -14.76
C GLU A 105 -5.42 -11.33 -13.87
N ALA A 106 -4.56 -10.46 -14.41
CA ALA A 106 -3.57 -9.72 -13.63
C ALA A 106 -4.22 -8.82 -12.56
N ALA A 107 -5.28 -8.09 -12.91
CA ALA A 107 -6.02 -7.25 -11.97
C ALA A 107 -6.72 -8.09 -10.89
N SER A 108 -7.23 -9.28 -11.25
CA SER A 108 -7.85 -10.20 -10.30
C SER A 108 -6.87 -10.65 -9.22
N ILE A 109 -5.57 -10.77 -9.52
CA ILE A 109 -4.54 -11.14 -8.55
C ILE A 109 -4.38 -10.05 -7.48
N MET A 110 -4.49 -8.78 -7.86
CA MET A 110 -4.40 -7.61 -6.97
C MET A 110 -5.73 -7.25 -6.29
N SER A 111 -6.84 -7.83 -6.75
CA SER A 111 -8.19 -7.51 -6.27
C SER A 111 -8.40 -7.86 -4.79
N ALA A 112 -9.18 -7.01 -4.12
CA ALA A 112 -9.67 -7.23 -2.76
C ALA A 112 -10.67 -8.39 -2.62
N GLY A 113 -11.00 -9.08 -3.73
CA GLY A 113 -11.97 -10.18 -3.74
C GLY A 113 -13.41 -9.68 -3.59
N ALA A 114 -14.38 -10.57 -3.77
CA ALA A 114 -15.81 -10.23 -3.73
C ALA A 114 -16.30 -9.75 -2.35
N ASP A 115 -15.62 -10.16 -1.27
CA ASP A 115 -15.91 -9.75 0.10
C ASP A 115 -15.04 -8.56 0.57
N GLY A 116 -14.13 -8.06 -0.27
CA GLY A 116 -13.21 -6.96 0.05
C GLY A 116 -12.13 -7.31 1.09
N ARG A 117 -11.96 -8.60 1.42
CA ARG A 117 -11.03 -9.07 2.46
C ARG A 117 -9.75 -9.67 1.92
N ARG A 118 -9.68 -9.98 0.62
CA ARG A 118 -8.47 -10.50 0.02
C ARG A 118 -7.42 -9.39 -0.05
N ASP A 119 -6.19 -9.76 0.20
CA ASP A 119 -5.05 -8.87 0.09
C ASP A 119 -3.93 -9.65 -0.60
N TYR A 120 -3.39 -9.06 -1.67
CA TYR A 120 -2.35 -9.69 -2.48
C TYR A 120 -1.16 -10.10 -1.61
N CYS A 121 -0.64 -9.18 -0.79
CA CYS A 121 0.51 -9.45 0.05
C CYS A 121 0.20 -10.48 1.14
N ALA A 122 -0.96 -10.42 1.78
CA ALA A 122 -1.35 -11.45 2.75
C ALA A 122 -1.53 -12.84 2.10
N THR A 123 -1.86 -12.91 0.82
CA THR A 123 -2.03 -14.18 0.08
C THR A 123 -0.69 -14.76 -0.38
N TYR A 124 0.18 -13.95 -0.97
CA TYR A 124 1.40 -14.41 -1.65
C TYR A 124 2.71 -14.10 -0.90
N HIS A 125 2.66 -13.27 0.14
CA HIS A 125 3.78 -12.91 1.02
C HIS A 125 3.40 -13.11 2.50
N ASN A 126 2.74 -14.24 2.79
CA ASN A 126 2.20 -14.56 4.12
C ASN A 126 3.28 -14.81 5.19
N ASP A 127 4.53 -15.01 4.78
CA ASP A 127 5.70 -15.09 5.67
C ASP A 127 6.14 -13.70 6.15
N GLN A 128 5.77 -12.65 5.41
CA GLN A 128 6.12 -11.26 5.72
C GLN A 128 4.94 -10.47 6.30
N VAL A 129 3.72 -10.72 5.84
CA VAL A 129 2.51 -10.04 6.35
C VAL A 129 1.98 -10.80 7.55
N VAL A 130 2.12 -10.21 8.75
CA VAL A 130 1.77 -10.86 10.02
C VAL A 130 0.41 -10.44 10.56
N ASP A 131 -0.13 -9.31 10.09
CA ASP A 131 -1.53 -8.91 10.31
C ASP A 131 -1.96 -7.84 9.29
N LEU A 132 -3.25 -7.77 9.03
CA LEU A 132 -3.88 -6.84 8.10
C LEU A 132 -5.30 -6.51 8.56
N LYS A 133 -5.66 -5.22 8.55
CA LYS A 133 -7.02 -4.75 8.82
C LYS A 133 -7.45 -3.77 7.74
N ASN A 134 -8.61 -4.02 7.11
CA ASN A 134 -9.28 -3.03 6.28
C ASN A 134 -10.05 -2.06 7.19
N LEU A 135 -9.58 -0.81 7.28
CA LEU A 135 -10.13 0.18 8.20
C LEU A 135 -11.35 0.90 7.60
N TYR A 136 -11.27 1.28 6.33
CA TYR A 136 -12.37 1.97 5.63
C TYR A 136 -12.44 1.57 4.16
N PRO A 137 -13.52 0.89 3.72
CA PRO A 137 -13.82 0.73 2.29
C PRO A 137 -14.38 2.05 1.71
N LEU A 138 -13.62 2.68 0.82
CA LEU A 138 -13.95 3.98 0.19
C LEU A 138 -14.60 3.83 -1.18
N ALA A 139 -14.25 2.80 -1.94
CA ALA A 139 -14.94 2.40 -3.16
C ALA A 139 -14.93 0.87 -3.27
N THR A 140 -16.07 0.30 -3.65
CA THR A 140 -16.24 -1.14 -3.85
C THR A 140 -16.42 -1.43 -5.34
N PRO A 141 -15.85 -2.53 -5.86
CA PRO A 141 -16.08 -2.97 -7.22
C PRO A 141 -17.56 -3.06 -7.59
N THR A 142 -17.87 -2.74 -8.84
CA THR A 142 -19.23 -2.88 -9.42
C THR A 142 -19.14 -3.61 -10.76
N PRO A 143 -20.24 -4.19 -11.29
CA PRO A 143 -20.20 -4.84 -12.60
C PRO A 143 -19.70 -3.95 -13.73
N SER A 144 -19.98 -2.63 -13.69
CA SER A 144 -19.49 -1.67 -14.68
C SER A 144 -18.06 -1.20 -14.44
N HIS A 145 -17.55 -1.33 -13.21
CA HIS A 145 -16.19 -0.97 -12.82
C HIS A 145 -15.61 -2.06 -11.90
N PRO A 146 -15.32 -3.26 -12.42
CA PRO A 146 -14.98 -4.44 -11.62
C PRO A 146 -13.62 -4.33 -10.91
N HIS A 147 -12.76 -3.42 -11.39
CA HIS A 147 -11.42 -3.19 -10.83
C HIS A 147 -11.34 -1.94 -9.95
N ASN A 148 -12.45 -1.21 -9.77
CA ASN A 148 -12.47 0.01 -8.97
C ASN A 148 -12.70 -0.33 -7.50
N SER A 149 -11.60 -0.46 -6.76
CA SER A 149 -11.60 -0.63 -5.31
C SER A 149 -10.69 0.43 -4.71
N ILE A 150 -11.13 1.06 -3.62
CA ILE A 150 -10.29 1.96 -2.83
C ILE A 150 -10.56 1.65 -1.36
N SER A 151 -9.51 1.36 -0.59
CA SER A 151 -9.62 1.12 0.85
C SER A 151 -8.46 1.76 1.62
N ILE A 152 -8.74 2.20 2.85
CA ILE A 152 -7.69 2.52 3.83
C ILE A 152 -7.41 1.25 4.61
N LYS A 153 -6.16 0.78 4.56
CA LYS A 153 -5.72 -0.45 5.21
C LYS A 153 -4.61 -0.16 6.21
N TRP A 154 -4.56 -0.97 7.26
CA TRP A 154 -3.39 -1.10 8.11
C TRP A 154 -2.77 -2.48 7.89
N ARG A 155 -1.44 -2.54 7.86
CA ARG A 155 -0.68 -3.79 7.72
C ARG A 155 0.50 -3.80 8.66
N ALA A 156 0.70 -4.92 9.34
CA ALA A 156 1.94 -5.23 10.02
C ALA A 156 2.77 -6.20 9.18
N VAL A 157 4.05 -5.88 9.04
CA VAL A 157 5.02 -6.65 8.26
C VAL A 157 6.27 -6.95 9.08
N THR A 158 6.81 -8.14 8.85
CA THR A 158 8.12 -8.58 9.30
C THR A 158 8.96 -9.00 8.10
N ALA A 159 10.23 -9.27 8.33
CA ALA A 159 11.05 -10.00 7.38
C ALA A 159 11.57 -11.28 8.04
N ASN A 160 11.96 -12.25 7.21
CA ASN A 160 12.67 -13.45 7.65
C ASN A 160 14.14 -13.14 8.00
N ASN A 161 14.37 -12.05 8.73
CA ASN A 161 15.66 -11.60 9.19
C ASN A 161 15.50 -11.06 10.62
N PRO A 162 16.12 -11.69 11.64
CA PRO A 162 15.99 -11.28 13.04
C PRO A 162 16.42 -9.84 13.34
N LEU A 163 17.22 -9.22 12.45
CA LEU A 163 17.65 -7.82 12.58
C LEU A 163 16.55 -6.83 12.14
N ILE A 164 15.59 -7.29 11.34
CA ILE A 164 14.47 -6.48 10.87
C ILE A 164 13.34 -6.63 11.86
N LYS A 165 13.15 -5.60 12.69
CA LYS A 165 12.05 -5.52 13.64
C LYS A 165 10.71 -5.39 12.90
N LEU A 166 9.63 -5.87 13.53
CA LEU A 166 8.24 -5.62 13.14
C LEU A 166 8.02 -4.14 12.77
N ARG A 167 7.31 -3.92 11.68
CA ARG A 167 6.87 -2.60 11.21
C ARG A 167 5.39 -2.64 10.91
N ASP A 168 4.74 -1.50 11.05
CA ASP A 168 3.38 -1.32 10.59
C ASP A 168 3.23 -0.07 9.72
N MET A 169 2.16 -0.03 8.95
CA MET A 169 1.85 1.07 8.04
C MET A 169 0.34 1.20 7.84
N VAL A 170 -0.11 2.44 7.64
CA VAL A 170 -1.45 2.76 7.15
C VAL A 170 -1.31 3.34 5.75
N PHE A 171 -2.07 2.80 4.80
CA PHE A 171 -1.98 3.17 3.39
C PHE A 171 -3.35 3.09 2.71
N MET A 172 -3.43 3.70 1.53
CA MET A 172 -4.56 3.56 0.61
C MET A 172 -4.16 2.70 -0.57
N GLU A 173 -5.06 1.81 -0.95
CA GLU A 173 -4.93 0.89 -2.09
C GLU A 173 -6.26 0.79 -2.83
#